data_AF-A0A7Y2YYX3-F1
#
_entry.id   AF-A0A7Y2YYX3-F1
#
_cell.length_a   1.000
_cell.length_b   1.000
_cell.length_c   1.000
_cell.angle_alpha   90.00
_cell.angle_beta   90.00
_cell.angle_gamma   90.00
#
_symmetry.space_group_name_H-M   'P 1'
#
loop_
_entity.id
_entity.type
_entity.pdbx_description
1 polymer ?
#
loop_
_entity_poly.entity_id
_entity_poly.type
_entity_poly.pdbx_seq_one_letter_code
_entity_poly.pdbx_strand_id
1 'polypeptide(L)'
;AAWNFFAAQSITERMHEADAFTQAGIVDAQSYLDRALSGFPNNPDYLDLAGHLQELRANQAGVVGSEREALLESAAANYRASLIQRPRWPYGWARLLAVKDQLGQIDAEFKTAMSRAAHTGPWEPRVQLQIIRSGMRYWDRLSRPERELLREKTADGLKMRPREVFQLARRFSRPDLVCLDGVDQPQIERWCTGVLPGWNS
;
A
#
# COMPACT_ATOMS: atom_id res chain seq x y z
N ALA A 1 17.02 15.97 -17.62
CA ALA A 1 16.42 14.85 -16.87
C ALA A 1 15.69 15.30 -15.61
N ALA A 2 16.33 15.99 -14.66
CA ALA A 2 15.70 16.39 -13.40
C ALA A 2 14.41 17.22 -13.57
N TRP A 3 14.39 18.20 -14.47
CA TRP A 3 13.18 18.98 -14.76
C TRP A 3 12.01 18.10 -15.23
N ASN A 4 12.27 17.12 -16.11
CA ASN A 4 11.24 16.20 -16.57
C ASN A 4 10.69 15.36 -15.41
N PHE A 5 11.56 14.89 -14.51
CA PHE A 5 11.10 14.17 -13.31
C PHE A 5 10.19 15.04 -12.43
N PHE A 6 10.58 16.28 -12.13
CA PHE A 6 9.75 17.16 -11.31
C PHE A 6 8.42 17.52 -12.00
N ALA A 7 8.39 17.64 -13.33
CA ALA A 7 7.15 17.81 -14.07
C ALA A 7 6.22 16.59 -13.92
N ALA A 8 6.75 15.37 -14.10
CA ALA A 8 6.00 14.13 -13.90
C ALA A 8 5.48 14.00 -12.46
N GLN A 9 6.32 14.30 -11.47
CA GLN A 9 5.99 14.27 -10.06
C GLN A 9 4.88 15.27 -9.73
N SER A 10 5.00 16.52 -10.18
CA SER A 10 4.01 17.57 -9.94
C SER A 10 2.63 17.24 -10.54
N ILE A 11 2.60 16.65 -11.74
CA ILE A 11 1.33 16.17 -12.33
C ILE A 11 0.72 15.07 -11.45
N THR A 12 1.55 14.12 -11.01
CA THR A 12 1.11 13.00 -10.16
C THR A 12 0.59 13.48 -8.81
N GLU A 13 1.27 14.43 -8.17
CA GLU A 13 0.87 15.03 -6.89
C GLU A 13 -0.46 15.77 -7.00
N ARG A 14 -0.66 16.57 -8.05
CA ARG A 14 -1.95 17.23 -8.31
C ARG A 14 -3.10 16.24 -8.48
N MET A 15 -2.87 15.10 -9.13
CA MET A 15 -3.89 14.05 -9.24
C MET A 15 -4.25 13.46 -7.86
N HIS A 16 -3.26 13.27 -6.97
CA HIS A 16 -3.51 12.80 -5.59
C HIS A 16 -4.26 13.84 -4.77
N GLU A 17 -3.86 15.10 -4.83
CA GLU A 17 -4.51 16.20 -4.09
C GLU A 17 -5.98 16.38 -4.50
N ALA A 18 -6.27 16.23 -5.79
CA ALA A 18 -7.62 16.31 -6.33
C ALA A 18 -8.44 15.01 -6.17
N ASP A 19 -7.83 13.92 -5.71
CA ASP A 19 -8.40 12.56 -5.75
C ASP A 19 -8.97 12.20 -7.14
N ALA A 20 -8.26 12.63 -8.19
CA ALA A 20 -8.72 12.58 -9.58
C ALA A 20 -7.59 12.08 -10.50
N PHE A 21 -7.51 10.76 -10.65
CA PHE A 21 -6.51 10.08 -11.49
C PHE A 21 -7.02 9.95 -12.94
N THR A 22 -6.83 10.99 -13.74
CA THR A 22 -7.29 10.98 -15.15
C THR A 22 -6.30 10.26 -16.06
N GLN A 23 -6.81 9.56 -17.07
CA GLN A 23 -5.98 8.92 -18.10
C GLN A 23 -5.02 9.92 -18.77
N ALA A 24 -5.50 11.14 -19.06
CA ALA A 24 -4.67 12.19 -19.65
C ALA A 24 -3.51 12.59 -18.72
N GLY A 25 -3.78 12.83 -17.44
CA GLY A 25 -2.74 13.16 -16.46
C GLY A 25 -1.70 12.06 -16.28
N ILE A 26 -2.12 10.78 -16.30
CA ILE A 26 -1.20 9.64 -16.24
C ILE A 26 -0.30 9.60 -17.48
N VAL A 27 -0.87 9.77 -18.68
CA VAL A 27 -0.10 9.77 -19.94
C VAL A 27 0.89 10.94 -19.98
N ASP A 28 0.48 12.13 -19.56
CA ASP A 28 1.35 13.31 -19.52
C ASP A 28 2.51 13.12 -18.54
N ALA A 29 2.22 12.64 -17.32
CA ALA A 29 3.25 12.33 -16.34
C ALA A 29 4.23 11.26 -16.86
N GLN A 30 3.74 10.20 -17.50
CA GLN A 30 4.57 9.15 -18.08
C GLN A 30 5.49 9.69 -19.17
N SER A 31 4.99 10.56 -20.06
CA SER A 31 5.78 11.18 -21.13
C SER A 31 6.97 11.97 -20.59
N TYR A 32 6.77 12.73 -19.51
CA TYR A 32 7.87 13.41 -18.84
C TYR A 32 8.84 12.42 -18.18
N LEU A 33 8.31 11.42 -17.48
CA LEU A 33 9.14 10.43 -16.79
C LEU A 33 10.02 9.62 -17.76
N ASP A 34 9.51 9.26 -18.93
CA ASP A 34 10.27 8.53 -19.97
C ASP A 34 11.50 9.33 -20.41
N ARG A 35 11.38 10.65 -20.56
CA ARG A 35 12.52 11.54 -20.87
C ARG A 35 13.51 11.70 -19.70
N ALA A 36 13.07 11.46 -18.47
CA ALA A 36 13.96 11.44 -17.31
C ALA A 36 14.73 10.12 -17.26
N LEU A 37 14.03 8.99 -17.44
CA LEU A 37 14.59 7.64 -17.48
C LEU A 37 15.54 7.42 -18.66
N SER A 38 15.31 8.04 -19.82
CA SER A 38 16.23 7.92 -20.95
C SER A 38 17.64 8.44 -20.65
N GLY A 39 17.76 9.42 -19.74
CA GLY A 39 19.05 9.95 -19.29
C GLY A 39 19.61 9.22 -18.07
N PHE A 40 18.74 8.77 -17.17
CA PHE A 40 19.13 8.11 -15.91
C PHE A 40 18.22 6.90 -15.63
N PRO A 41 18.42 5.78 -16.35
CA PRO A 41 17.49 4.65 -16.32
C PRO A 41 17.45 3.94 -14.97
N ASN A 42 18.54 4.04 -14.20
CA ASN A 42 18.64 3.44 -12.88
C ASN A 42 18.42 4.47 -11.76
N ASN A 43 17.83 5.64 -12.00
CA ASN A 43 17.54 6.54 -10.88
C ASN A 43 16.39 5.96 -10.02
N PRO A 44 16.59 5.78 -8.70
CA PRO A 44 15.60 5.09 -7.86
C PRO A 44 14.30 5.87 -7.67
N ASP A 45 14.33 7.20 -7.68
CA ASP A 45 13.12 8.02 -7.57
C ASP A 45 12.29 7.94 -8.86
N TYR A 46 12.97 7.83 -10.00
CA TYR A 46 12.32 7.76 -11.31
C TYR A 46 11.66 6.39 -11.46
N LEU A 47 12.34 5.32 -11.03
CA LEU A 47 11.80 3.97 -10.99
C LEU A 47 10.62 3.86 -10.02
N ASP A 48 10.70 4.46 -8.83
CA ASP A 48 9.57 4.48 -7.88
C ASP A 48 8.35 5.20 -8.47
N LEU A 49 8.55 6.36 -9.11
CA LEU A 49 7.45 7.06 -9.80
C LEU A 49 6.92 6.26 -11.00
N ALA A 50 7.79 5.56 -11.74
CA ALA A 50 7.38 4.72 -12.87
C ALA A 50 6.44 3.62 -12.39
N GLY A 51 6.80 2.93 -11.30
CA GLY A 51 5.92 1.93 -10.70
C GLY A 51 4.59 2.51 -10.26
N HIS A 52 4.60 3.72 -9.67
CA HIS A 52 3.39 4.42 -9.24
C HIS A 52 2.46 4.76 -10.41
N LEU A 53 3.01 5.23 -11.54
CA LEU A 53 2.22 5.51 -12.74
C LEU A 53 1.63 4.25 -13.37
N GLN A 54 2.37 3.13 -13.38
CA GLN A 54 1.83 1.85 -13.85
C GLN A 54 0.69 1.35 -12.94
N GLU A 55 0.81 1.49 -11.62
CA GLU A 55 -0.28 1.18 -10.69
C GLU A 55 -1.52 2.05 -10.93
N LEU A 56 -1.35 3.37 -11.11
CA LEU A 56 -2.46 4.27 -11.42
C LEU A 56 -3.16 3.87 -12.72
N ARG A 57 -2.39 3.51 -13.76
CA ARG A 57 -2.92 3.03 -15.04
C ARG A 57 -3.67 1.71 -14.88
N ALA A 58 -3.13 0.76 -14.10
CA ALA A 58 -3.77 -0.52 -13.82
C ALA A 58 -5.13 -0.40 -13.12
N ASN A 59 -5.37 0.72 -12.44
CA ASN A 59 -6.62 0.99 -11.73
C ASN A 59 -7.59 1.92 -12.49
N GLN A 60 -7.28 2.27 -13.75
CA GLN A 60 -8.21 3.01 -14.62
C GLN A 60 -9.40 2.14 -15.03
N ALA A 61 -10.56 2.78 -15.22
CA ALA A 61 -11.74 2.11 -15.74
C ALA A 61 -11.45 1.53 -17.14
N GLY A 62 -11.85 0.28 -17.36
CA GLY A 62 -11.63 -0.43 -18.63
C GLY A 62 -10.32 -1.23 -18.70
N VAL A 63 -9.35 -0.99 -17.79
CA VAL A 63 -8.11 -1.77 -17.72
C VAL A 63 -8.35 -3.01 -16.87
N VAL A 64 -8.43 -4.18 -17.52
CA VAL A 64 -8.83 -5.46 -16.88
C VAL A 64 -7.99 -6.63 -17.38
N GLY A 65 -8.13 -7.78 -16.73
CA GLY A 65 -7.50 -9.04 -17.15
C GLY A 65 -5.98 -8.93 -17.28
N SER A 66 -5.44 -9.46 -18.38
CA SER A 66 -4.00 -9.52 -18.64
C SER A 66 -3.33 -8.15 -18.79
N GLU A 67 -4.04 -7.13 -19.27
CA GLU A 67 -3.49 -5.77 -19.35
C GLU A 67 -3.24 -5.22 -17.94
N ARG A 68 -4.24 -5.34 -17.06
CA ARG A 68 -4.12 -4.92 -15.67
C ARG A 68 -2.97 -5.66 -14.96
N GLU A 69 -2.90 -6.98 -15.15
CA GLU A 69 -1.85 -7.81 -14.57
C GLU A 69 -0.45 -7.39 -15.05
N ALA A 70 -0.27 -7.17 -16.36
CA ALA A 70 1.02 -6.74 -16.92
C ALA A 70 1.47 -5.37 -16.39
N LEU A 71 0.54 -4.43 -16.21
CA LEU A 71 0.84 -3.12 -15.61
C LEU A 71 1.27 -3.26 -14.15
N LEU A 72 0.60 -4.12 -13.37
CA LEU A 72 0.98 -4.36 -11.98
C LEU A 72 2.32 -5.09 -11.86
N GLU A 73 2.62 -6.06 -12.72
CA GLU A 73 3.94 -6.69 -12.74
C GLU A 73 5.04 -5.71 -13.14
N SER A 74 4.76 -4.81 -14.10
CA SER A 74 5.65 -3.70 -14.43
C SER A 74 5.87 -2.77 -13.23
N ALA A 75 4.81 -2.47 -12.47
CA ALA A 75 4.91 -1.67 -11.25
C ALA A 75 5.81 -2.36 -10.21
N ALA A 76 5.60 -3.66 -9.95
CA ALA A 76 6.40 -4.45 -9.02
C ALA A 76 7.89 -4.47 -9.44
N ALA A 77 8.17 -4.68 -10.74
CA ALA A 77 9.53 -4.67 -11.27
C ALA A 77 10.25 -3.33 -11.02
N ASN A 78 9.56 -2.21 -11.29
CA ASN A 78 10.08 -0.87 -11.04
C ASN A 78 10.35 -0.61 -9.54
N TYR A 79 9.45 -1.01 -8.65
CA TYR A 79 9.67 -0.89 -7.20
C TYR A 79 10.84 -1.74 -6.72
N ARG A 80 10.99 -2.98 -7.20
CA ARG A 80 12.16 -3.82 -6.90
C ARG A 80 13.46 -3.12 -7.31
N ALA A 81 13.51 -2.57 -8.53
CA ALA A 81 14.68 -1.87 -9.05
C ALA A 81 15.03 -0.61 -8.24
N SER A 82 14.03 0.14 -7.78
CA SER A 82 14.22 1.27 -6.86
C SER A 82 14.78 0.81 -5.50
N LEU A 83 14.20 -0.26 -4.93
CA LEU A 83 14.55 -0.80 -3.62
C LEU A 83 15.95 -1.42 -3.55
N ILE A 84 16.51 -1.88 -4.68
CA ILE A 84 17.92 -2.29 -4.76
C ILE A 84 18.84 -1.15 -4.32
N GLN A 85 18.51 0.08 -4.70
CA GLN A 85 19.32 1.27 -4.39
C GLN A 85 18.87 1.96 -3.09
N ARG A 86 17.60 1.81 -2.71
CA ARG A 86 17.02 2.41 -1.50
C ARG A 86 16.39 1.34 -0.59
N PRO A 87 17.17 0.36 -0.07
CA PRO A 87 16.62 -0.77 0.69
C PRO A 87 15.99 -0.36 2.04
N ARG A 88 16.26 0.87 2.50
CA ARG A 88 15.68 1.45 3.72
C ARG A 88 14.48 2.37 3.46
N TRP A 89 13.98 2.45 2.22
CA TRP A 89 12.88 3.34 1.87
C TRP A 89 11.51 2.70 2.19
N PRO A 90 10.79 3.19 3.21
CA PRO A 90 9.58 2.52 3.67
C PRO A 90 8.42 2.57 2.66
N TYR A 91 8.29 3.68 1.94
CA TYR A 91 7.25 3.84 0.94
C TYR A 91 7.42 2.90 -0.24
N GLY A 92 8.66 2.61 -0.66
CA GLY A 92 8.94 1.62 -1.71
C GLY A 92 8.49 0.21 -1.30
N TRP A 93 8.79 -0.20 -0.07
CA TRP A 93 8.34 -1.50 0.46
C TRP A 93 6.81 -1.58 0.60
N ALA A 94 6.17 -0.50 1.08
CA ALA A 94 4.72 -0.44 1.17
C ALA A 94 4.04 -0.50 -0.21
N ARG A 95 4.60 0.15 -1.22
CA ARG A 95 4.08 0.09 -2.60
C ARG A 95 4.29 -1.28 -3.24
N LEU A 96 5.44 -1.92 -3.03
CA LEU A 96 5.65 -3.30 -3.47
C LEU A 96 4.62 -4.24 -2.80
N LEU A 97 4.38 -4.09 -1.50
CA LEU A 97 3.34 -4.83 -0.79
C LEU A 97 1.95 -4.58 -1.40
N ALA A 98 1.61 -3.33 -1.71
CA ALA A 98 0.33 -2.95 -2.32
C ALA A 98 0.10 -3.59 -3.68
N VAL A 99 1.12 -3.57 -4.55
CA VAL A 99 1.02 -4.20 -5.87
C VAL A 99 0.95 -5.72 -5.77
N LYS A 100 1.70 -6.35 -4.86
CA LYS A 100 1.56 -7.79 -4.59
C LYS A 100 0.15 -8.14 -4.06
N ASP A 101 -0.44 -7.30 -3.20
CA ASP A 101 -1.85 -7.44 -2.76
C ASP A 101 -2.80 -7.38 -3.97
N GLN A 102 -2.64 -6.38 -4.84
CA GLN A 102 -3.48 -6.20 -6.03
C GLN A 102 -3.35 -7.33 -7.07
N LEU A 103 -2.21 -8.02 -7.09
CA LEU A 103 -1.94 -9.21 -7.89
C LEU A 103 -2.42 -10.51 -7.22
N GLY A 104 -2.79 -10.49 -5.94
CA GLY A 104 -3.14 -11.69 -5.17
C GLY A 104 -1.95 -12.62 -4.85
N GLN A 105 -0.72 -12.12 -5.01
CA GLN A 105 0.52 -12.89 -4.88
C GLN A 105 1.01 -12.85 -3.43
N ILE A 106 0.60 -13.85 -2.64
CA ILE A 106 0.95 -13.96 -1.21
C ILE A 106 2.08 -14.97 -1.05
N ASP A 107 3.21 -14.61 -1.65
CA ASP A 107 4.44 -15.39 -1.71
C ASP A 107 5.49 -14.87 -0.70
N ALA A 108 6.73 -15.34 -0.82
CA ALA A 108 7.83 -14.90 0.04
C ALA A 108 8.15 -13.40 -0.13
N GLU A 109 7.93 -12.82 -1.31
CA GLU A 109 8.20 -11.41 -1.56
C GLU A 109 7.16 -10.53 -0.89
N PHE A 110 5.87 -10.90 -0.94
CA PHE A 110 4.82 -10.23 -0.18
C PHE A 110 5.16 -10.12 1.31
N LYS A 111 5.60 -11.24 1.90
CA LYS A 111 5.97 -11.34 3.32
C LYS A 111 7.21 -10.49 3.63
N THR A 112 8.19 -10.50 2.73
CA THR A 112 9.38 -9.65 2.83
C THR A 112 9.01 -8.18 2.76
N ALA A 113 8.15 -7.78 1.82
CA ALA A 113 7.71 -6.40 1.67
C ALA A 113 6.94 -5.93 2.90
N MET A 114 6.05 -6.77 3.45
CA MET A 114 5.33 -6.50 4.70
C MET A 114 6.27 -6.26 5.88
N SER A 115 7.23 -7.17 6.11
CA SER A 115 8.21 -7.06 7.20
C SER A 115 9.13 -5.85 7.02
N ARG A 116 9.64 -5.63 5.81
CA ARG A 116 10.54 -4.49 5.51
C ARG A 116 9.82 -3.16 5.63
N ALA A 117 8.57 -3.05 5.17
CA ALA A 117 7.76 -1.86 5.35
C ALA A 117 7.57 -1.54 6.84
N ALA A 118 7.24 -2.54 7.66
CA ALA A 118 7.09 -2.36 9.10
C ALA A 118 8.41 -1.96 9.79
N HIS A 119 9.53 -2.54 9.37
CA HIS A 119 10.83 -2.25 9.97
C HIS A 119 11.40 -0.87 9.58
N THR A 120 11.19 -0.45 8.33
CA THR A 120 11.76 0.80 7.79
C THR A 120 10.83 2.00 8.00
N GLY A 121 9.53 1.78 8.20
CA GLY A 121 8.53 2.82 8.46
C GLY A 121 7.64 2.48 9.65
N PRO A 122 8.21 2.19 10.84
CA PRO A 122 7.47 1.66 11.98
C PRO A 122 6.38 2.61 12.49
N TRP A 123 6.47 3.90 12.19
CA TRP A 123 5.52 4.94 12.63
C TRP A 123 4.88 5.70 11.47
N GLU A 124 5.16 5.32 10.22
CA GLU A 124 4.64 6.06 9.07
C GLU A 124 3.19 5.68 8.78
N PRO A 125 2.21 6.61 8.92
CA PRO A 125 0.80 6.24 8.92
C PRO A 125 0.35 5.54 7.64
N ARG A 126 0.79 6.03 6.47
CA ARG A 126 0.44 5.41 5.18
C ARG A 126 1.04 4.01 5.03
N VAL A 127 2.24 3.81 5.56
CA VAL A 127 2.95 2.51 5.54
C VAL A 127 2.23 1.52 6.44
N GLN A 128 1.91 1.91 7.67
CA GLN A 128 1.14 1.09 8.59
C GLN A 128 -0.23 0.70 8.03
N LEU A 129 -0.98 1.66 7.48
CA LEU A 129 -2.30 1.38 6.89
C LEU A 129 -2.22 0.40 5.72
N GLN A 130 -1.16 0.46 4.91
CA GLN A 130 -0.97 -0.51 3.82
C GLN A 130 -0.66 -1.91 4.34
N ILE A 131 0.16 -2.03 5.39
CA ILE A 131 0.43 -3.30 6.08
C ILE A 131 -0.86 -3.88 6.65
N ILE A 132 -1.65 -3.06 7.36
CA ILE A 132 -2.91 -3.47 7.98
C ILE A 132 -3.90 -3.94 6.91
N ARG A 133 -4.09 -3.15 5.85
CA ARG A 133 -4.99 -3.49 4.73
C ARG A 133 -4.62 -4.84 4.11
N SER A 134 -3.35 -5.00 3.72
CA SER A 134 -2.88 -6.20 3.01
C SER A 134 -2.92 -7.43 3.93
N GLY A 135 -2.49 -7.27 5.19
CA GLY A 135 -2.48 -8.34 6.17
C GLY A 135 -3.88 -8.79 6.57
N MET A 136 -4.83 -7.86 6.75
CA MET A 136 -6.22 -8.20 7.09
C MET A 136 -6.89 -9.01 5.97
N ARG A 137 -6.69 -8.60 4.71
CA ARG A 137 -7.25 -9.27 3.53
C ARG A 137 -6.79 -10.73 3.42
N TYR A 138 -5.52 -11.00 3.71
CA TYR A 138 -4.90 -12.33 3.49
C TYR A 138 -4.55 -13.08 4.77
N TRP A 139 -5.15 -12.72 5.90
CA TRP A 139 -4.82 -13.27 7.20
C TRP A 139 -4.70 -14.79 7.29
N ASP A 140 -5.64 -15.50 6.67
CA ASP A 140 -5.65 -16.96 6.71
C ASP A 140 -4.46 -17.58 5.97
N ARG A 141 -3.82 -16.82 5.08
CA ARG A 141 -2.61 -17.19 4.32
C ARG A 141 -1.32 -16.71 4.99
N LEU A 142 -1.40 -15.90 6.04
CA LEU A 142 -0.24 -15.40 6.78
C LEU A 142 0.32 -16.46 7.73
N SER A 143 1.65 -16.49 7.84
CA SER A 143 2.37 -17.28 8.85
C SER A 143 2.23 -16.66 10.25
N ARG A 144 2.59 -17.40 11.30
CA ARG A 144 2.52 -16.91 12.68
C ARG A 144 3.29 -15.58 12.89
N PRO A 145 4.55 -15.43 12.44
CA PRO A 145 5.25 -14.14 12.53
C PRO A 145 4.53 -12.97 11.85
N GLU A 146 3.95 -13.19 10.67
CA GLU A 146 3.22 -12.15 9.94
C GLU A 146 1.91 -11.76 10.65
N ARG A 147 1.23 -12.74 11.26
CA ARG A 147 0.03 -12.48 12.07
C ARG A 147 0.35 -11.68 13.33
N GLU A 148 1.46 -12.00 14.01
CA GLU A 148 1.94 -11.25 15.17
C GLU A 148 2.27 -9.80 14.79
N LEU A 149 3.02 -9.62 13.69
CA LEU A 149 3.32 -8.30 13.14
C LEU A 149 2.03 -7.52 12.81
N LEU A 150 1.04 -8.16 12.18
CA LEU A 150 -0.22 -7.50 11.86
C LEU A 150 -0.97 -7.07 13.12
N ARG A 151 -1.00 -7.91 14.17
CA ARG A 151 -1.65 -7.56 15.44
C ARG A 151 -1.00 -6.34 16.08
N GLU A 152 0.34 -6.32 16.13
CA GLU A 152 1.10 -5.17 16.62
C GLU A 152 0.75 -3.90 15.83
N LYS A 153 0.81 -3.94 14.50
CA LYS A 153 0.50 -2.77 13.66
C LYS A 153 -0.96 -2.37 13.69
N THR A 154 -1.87 -3.31 13.90
CA THR A 154 -3.29 -2.98 14.12
C THR A 154 -3.48 -2.25 15.45
N ALA A 155 -2.83 -2.71 16.53
CA ALA A 155 -2.87 -2.04 17.83
C ALA A 155 -2.26 -0.63 17.78
N ASP A 156 -1.12 -0.46 17.12
CA ASP A 156 -0.50 0.86 16.88
C ASP A 156 -1.44 1.76 16.06
N GLY A 157 -2.02 1.23 14.99
CA GLY A 157 -2.93 1.94 14.12
C GLY A 157 -4.22 2.37 14.81
N LEU A 158 -4.75 1.56 15.73
CA LEU A 158 -5.92 1.92 16.53
C LEU A 158 -5.67 3.14 17.43
N LYS A 159 -4.43 3.34 17.89
CA LYS A 159 -4.07 4.53 18.69
C LYS A 159 -3.97 5.79 17.84
N MET A 160 -3.48 5.68 16.60
CA MET A 160 -3.16 6.85 15.75
C MET A 160 -4.25 7.21 14.74
N ARG A 161 -4.97 6.20 14.23
CA ARG A 161 -5.93 6.26 13.12
C ARG A 161 -7.09 5.27 13.35
N PRO A 162 -7.81 5.35 14.50
CA PRO A 162 -8.81 4.36 14.88
C PRO A 162 -9.92 4.17 13.82
N ARG A 163 -10.35 5.27 13.18
CA ARG A 163 -11.42 5.23 12.18
C ARG A 163 -11.02 4.43 10.95
N GLU A 164 -9.84 4.68 10.40
CA GLU A 164 -9.34 4.01 9.20
C GLU A 164 -9.07 2.53 9.46
N VAL A 165 -8.44 2.20 10.60
CA VAL A 165 -8.20 0.79 10.97
C VAL A 165 -9.51 0.05 11.19
N PHE A 166 -10.48 0.67 11.87
CA PHE A 166 -11.81 0.09 12.07
C PHE A 166 -12.55 -0.13 10.73
N GLN A 167 -12.47 0.82 9.79
CA GLN A 167 -13.04 0.63 8.46
C GLN A 167 -12.41 -0.54 7.70
N LEU A 168 -11.10 -0.75 7.82
CA LEU A 168 -10.42 -1.90 7.25
C LEU A 168 -10.89 -3.21 7.91
N ALA A 169 -10.97 -3.25 9.24
CA ALA A 169 -11.44 -4.42 9.96
C ALA A 169 -12.87 -4.79 9.58
N ARG A 170 -13.76 -3.80 9.43
CA ARG A 170 -15.13 -4.03 8.92
C ARG A 170 -15.13 -4.54 7.49
N ARG A 171 -14.34 -3.93 6.60
CA ARG A 171 -14.26 -4.29 5.17
C ARG A 171 -13.84 -5.76 4.98
N PHE A 172 -12.93 -6.24 5.82
CA PHE A 172 -12.40 -7.60 5.73
C PHE A 172 -13.01 -8.57 6.75
N SER A 173 -14.04 -8.15 7.49
CA SER A 173 -14.71 -8.95 8.53
C SER A 173 -13.75 -9.53 9.57
N ARG A 174 -12.90 -8.67 10.15
CA ARG A 174 -11.85 -9.02 11.12
C ARG A 174 -12.04 -8.41 12.51
N PRO A 175 -13.13 -8.76 13.22
CA PRO A 175 -13.35 -8.29 14.58
C PRO A 175 -12.26 -8.76 15.55
N ASP A 176 -11.68 -9.94 15.32
CA ASP A 176 -10.62 -10.52 16.15
C ASP A 176 -9.30 -9.72 16.18
N LEU A 177 -9.17 -8.69 15.34
CA LEU A 177 -8.00 -7.80 15.31
C LEU A 177 -8.23 -6.44 15.97
N VAL A 178 -9.48 -6.05 16.22
CA VAL A 178 -9.81 -4.71 16.75
C VAL A 178 -10.71 -4.74 17.97
N CYS A 179 -11.40 -5.85 18.22
CA CYS A 179 -12.14 -6.10 19.46
C CYS A 179 -11.18 -6.56 20.55
N LEU A 180 -10.28 -5.66 20.91
CA LEU A 180 -9.30 -5.84 21.97
C LEU A 180 -9.84 -5.15 23.24
N ASP A 181 -9.47 -5.67 24.40
CA ASP A 181 -9.82 -5.04 25.67
C ASP A 181 -9.22 -3.62 25.76
N GLY A 182 -9.97 -2.67 26.32
CA GLY A 182 -9.51 -1.30 26.53
C GLY A 182 -9.44 -0.40 25.28
N VAL A 183 -10.15 -0.74 24.21
CA VAL A 183 -10.33 0.16 23.07
C VAL A 183 -11.40 1.21 23.39
N ASP A 184 -10.97 2.40 23.85
CA ASP A 184 -11.82 3.56 24.18
C ASP A 184 -12.37 4.25 22.91
N GLN A 185 -13.18 3.52 22.15
CA GLN A 185 -13.85 4.00 20.94
C GLN A 185 -15.27 3.42 20.87
N PRO A 186 -16.32 4.19 21.21
CA PRO A 186 -17.70 3.69 21.33
C PRO A 186 -18.24 3.01 20.07
N GLN A 187 -17.74 3.38 18.89
CA GLN A 187 -18.12 2.74 17.62
C GLN A 187 -17.55 1.33 17.47
N ILE A 188 -16.32 1.11 17.96
CA ILE A 188 -15.65 -0.19 17.92
C ILE A 188 -16.31 -1.11 18.95
N GLU A 189 -16.51 -0.63 20.19
CA GLU A 189 -17.18 -1.39 21.25
C GLU A 189 -18.56 -1.89 20.81
N ARG A 190 -19.40 -0.99 20.27
CA ARG A 190 -20.73 -1.35 19.78
C ARG A 190 -20.69 -2.41 18.68
N TRP A 191 -19.71 -2.31 17.78
CA TRP A 191 -19.54 -3.32 16.74
C TRP A 191 -19.11 -4.65 17.34
N CYS A 192 -18.15 -4.65 18.27
CA CYS A 192 -17.63 -5.83 18.94
C CYS A 192 -18.70 -6.58 19.73
N THR A 193 -19.53 -5.88 20.52
CA THR A 193 -20.68 -6.49 21.21
C THR A 193 -21.68 -7.13 20.24
N GLY A 194 -21.85 -6.55 19.06
CA GLY A 194 -22.79 -7.05 18.05
C GLY A 194 -22.28 -8.25 17.24
N VAL A 195 -20.97 -8.41 17.09
CA VAL A 195 -20.37 -9.45 16.22
C VAL A 195 -19.65 -10.56 16.98
N LEU A 196 -19.32 -10.35 18.27
CA LEU A 196 -18.68 -11.33 19.14
C LEU A 196 -19.56 -11.56 20.39
N PRO A 197 -20.36 -12.64 20.42
CA PRO A 197 -21.14 -12.99 21.60
C PRO A 197 -20.24 -13.18 22.82
N GLY A 198 -20.53 -12.46 23.90
CA GLY A 198 -19.76 -12.52 25.16
C GLY A 198 -18.52 -11.65 25.22
N TRP A 199 -18.27 -10.79 24.22
CA TRP A 199 -17.23 -9.76 24.33
C TRP A 199 -17.65 -8.67 25.33
N ASN A 200 -16.79 -8.41 26.32
CA ASN A 200 -16.93 -7.33 27.30
C ASN A 200 -15.69 -6.42 27.19
N SER A 201 -15.90 -5.10 27.16
CA SER A 201 -14.88 -4.05 26.98
C SER A 201 -13.89 -3.93 28.13
#